data_AF-A0A9W9V5S7-F1
#
_entry.id   AF-A0A9W9V5S7-F1
#
_cell.length_a   1.000
_cell.length_b   1.000
_cell.length_c   1.000
_cell.angle_alpha   90.00
_cell.angle_beta   90.00
_cell.angle_gamma   90.00
#
_symmetry.space_group_name_H-M   'P 1'
#
loop_
_entity.id
_entity.type
_entity.pdbx_description
1 polymer ?
#
loop_
_entity_poly.entity_id
_entity_poly.type
_entity_poly.pdbx_seq_one_letter_code
_entity_poly.pdbx_strand_id
1 'polypeptide(L)' 'MAPKQPIQKATVIKTASENQPQTACHINKAVLDKIQKCLNRAYHANVSEAEAKTALFLSQKL' A
#
# COMPACT_ATOMS: atom_id res chain seq x y z
N MET A 1 -44.26 4.23 4.61
CA MET A 1 -43.52 4.08 5.89
C MET A 1 -42.41 5.11 5.91
N ALA A 2 -42.37 6.00 6.91
CA ALA A 2 -41.34 7.04 6.99
C ALA A 2 -39.99 6.46 7.43
N PRO A 3 -38.84 6.94 6.92
CA PRO A 3 -37.53 6.46 7.33
C PRO A 3 -37.28 6.85 8.80
N LYS A 4 -36.85 5.86 9.60
CA LYS A 4 -36.49 6.09 11.01
C LYS A 4 -35.25 6.98 11.07
N GLN A 5 -35.31 8.04 11.89
CA GLN A 5 -34.18 8.92 12.11
C GLN A 5 -33.21 8.31 13.15
N PRO A 6 -31.88 8.48 12.96
CA PRO A 6 -30.89 7.98 13.89
C PRO A 6 -30.97 8.73 15.22
N ILE A 7 -30.96 7.98 16.33
CA ILE A 7 -31.07 8.50 17.70
C ILE A 7 -29.78 9.21 18.13
N GLN A 8 -28.63 8.80 17.59
CA GLN A 8 -27.33 9.34 17.95
C GLN A 8 -26.54 9.69 16.70
N LYS A 9 -25.90 10.87 16.73
CA LYS A 9 -24.96 11.31 15.71
C LYS A 9 -23.54 11.11 16.23
N ALA A 10 -22.74 10.30 15.52
CA ALA A 10 -21.32 10.16 15.82
C ALA A 10 -20.58 11.41 15.34
N THR A 11 -19.68 11.92 16.18
CA THR A 11 -18.74 12.98 15.79
C THR A 11 -17.41 12.31 15.49
N VAL A 12 -16.91 12.49 14.26
CA VAL A 12 -15.60 11.96 13.86
C VAL A 12 -14.53 12.86 14.49
N ILE A 13 -13.75 12.29 15.41
CA ILE A 13 -12.69 13.04 16.14
C ILE A 13 -11.38 13.05 15.35
N LYS A 14 -11.03 11.92 14.72
CA LYS A 14 -9.85 11.78 13.86
C LYS A 14 -10.10 10.75 12.77
N THR A 15 -9.48 10.97 11.62
CA THR A 15 -9.46 10.01 10.50
C THR A 15 -8.13 9.27 10.43
N ALA A 16 -8.10 8.11 9.77
CA ALA A 16 -6.86 7.36 9.56
C ALA A 16 -5.82 8.17 8.76
N SER A 17 -6.27 9.06 7.87
CA SER A 17 -5.41 9.99 7.13
C SER A 17 -4.76 11.02 8.06
N GLU A 18 -5.45 11.49 9.10
CA GLU A 18 -4.89 12.43 10.09
C GLU A 18 -3.92 11.77 11.07
N ASN A 19 -4.02 10.45 11.25
CA ASN A 19 -3.08 9.68 12.08
C ASN A 19 -1.86 9.17 11.28
N GLN A 20 -1.71 9.56 10.02
CA GLN A 20 -0.48 9.23 9.31
C GLN A 20 0.68 9.95 10.01
N PRO A 21 1.67 9.21 10.52
CA PRO A 21 2.84 9.85 11.09
C PRO A 21 3.46 10.69 9.99
N GLN A 22 3.56 12.00 10.24
CA GLN A 22 4.26 12.95 9.38
C GLN A 22 5.77 12.79 9.55
N THR A 23 6.24 11.55 9.61
CA THR A 23 7.64 11.24 9.44
C THR A 23 7.91 11.48 7.97
N ALA A 24 8.80 12.44 7.69
CA ALA A 24 9.53 12.44 6.43
C ALA A 24 10.16 11.05 6.33
N CYS A 25 9.50 10.14 5.60
CA CYS A 25 10.03 8.83 5.35
C CYS A 25 11.33 9.10 4.61
N HIS A 26 12.47 8.88 5.26
CA HIS A 26 13.76 8.95 4.58
C HIS A 26 13.78 7.77 3.63
N ILE A 27 13.20 7.97 2.44
CA ILE A 27 13.05 6.93 1.45
C ILE A 27 14.46 6.62 0.96
N ASN A 28 14.97 5.46 1.38
CA ASN A 28 16.28 5.01 0.96
C ASN A 28 16.22 4.69 -0.54
N LYS A 29 16.89 5.51 -1.35
CA LYS A 29 16.94 5.35 -2.81
C LYS A 29 17.39 3.95 -3.24
N ALA A 30 18.29 3.32 -2.49
CA ALA A 30 18.74 1.95 -2.79
C ALA A 30 17.64 0.91 -2.57
N VAL A 31 16.70 1.14 -1.66
CA VAL A 31 15.53 0.28 -1.44
C VAL A 31 14.53 0.46 -2.59
N LEU A 32 14.26 1.71 -2.99
CA LEU A 32 13.42 1.99 -4.17
C LEU A 32 13.96 1.33 -5.44
N ASP A 33 15.26 1.45 -5.71
CA ASP A 33 15.89 0.86 -6.89
C ASP A 33 15.74 -0.68 -6.89
N LYS A 34 15.76 -1.33 -5.72
CA LYS A 34 15.53 -2.77 -5.59
C LYS A 34 14.08 -3.14 -5.84
N ILE A 35 13.14 -2.40 -5.26
CA ILE A 35 11.69 -2.60 -5.48
C ILE A 35 11.38 -2.46 -6.97
N GLN A 36 11.89 -1.43 -7.63
CA GLN A 36 11.67 -1.20 -9.05
C GLN A 36 12.24 -2.32 -9.92
N LYS A 37 13.42 -2.86 -9.61
CA LYS A 37 13.99 -4.03 -10.30
C LYS A 37 13.11 -5.28 -10.14
N CYS A 38 12.60 -5.53 -8.94
CA CYS A 38 11.69 -6.65 -8.69
C CYS A 38 10.40 -6.50 -9.51
N LEU A 39 9.80 -5.31 -9.54
CA LEU A 39 8.61 -5.04 -10.34
C LEU A 39 8.88 -5.21 -11.83
N ASN A 40 9.98 -4.65 -12.35
CA ASN A 40 10.35 -4.82 -13.76
C ASN A 40 10.53 -6.30 -14.14
N ARG A 41 11.11 -7.12 -13.25
CA ARG A 41 11.21 -8.56 -13.48
C ARG A 41 9.84 -9.24 -13.47
N ALA A 42 8.95 -8.86 -12.55
CA ALA A 42 7.60 -9.42 -12.47
C ALA A 42 6.72 -9.09 -13.68
N TYR A 43 6.97 -7.95 -14.34
CA TYR A 43 6.24 -7.53 -15.54
C TYR A 43 6.96 -7.86 -16.85
N HIS A 44 8.09 -8.57 -16.81
CA HIS A 44 8.83 -8.91 -18.01
C HIS A 44 8.03 -9.92 -18.86
N ALA A 45 7.95 -9.70 -20.17
CA ALA A 45 7.09 -10.49 -21.08
C ALA A 45 7.33 -12.01 -21.03
N ASN A 46 8.56 -12.42 -20.70
CA ASN A 46 8.96 -13.83 -20.67
C ASN A 46 9.04 -14.42 -19.26
N VAL A 47 8.51 -13.74 -18.23
CA VAL A 47 8.58 -14.23 -16.85
C VAL A 47 7.50 -15.27 -16.59
N SER A 48 7.85 -16.34 -15.87
CA SER A 48 6.84 -17.30 -15.42
C SER A 48 6.00 -16.73 -14.27
N GLU A 49 4.78 -17.25 -14.09
CA GLU A 49 3.89 -16.81 -13.01
C GLU A 49 4.53 -16.99 -11.62
N ALA A 50 5.27 -18.08 -11.41
CA ALA A 50 5.97 -18.37 -10.16
C ALA A 50 7.07 -17.33 -9.87
N GLU A 51 7.81 -16.91 -10.90
CA GLU A 51 8.84 -15.88 -10.78
C GLU A 51 8.24 -14.50 -10.54
N ALA A 52 7.13 -14.16 -11.20
CA ALA A 52 6.41 -12.92 -10.97
C ALA A 52 5.90 -12.83 -9.52
N LYS A 53 5.27 -13.90 -9.01
CA LYS A 53 4.82 -13.98 -7.61
C LYS A 53 5.98 -13.81 -6.63
N THR A 54 7.10 -14.46 -6.90
CA THR A 54 8.29 -14.36 -6.05
C THR A 54 8.86 -12.94 -6.05
N ALA A 55 8.95 -12.30 -7.22
CA ALA A 55 9.44 -10.94 -7.34
C ALA A 55 8.54 -9.92 -6.63
N LEU A 56 7.21 -10.07 -6.73
CA LEU A 56 6.25 -9.25 -5.99
C LEU A 56 6.36 -9.46 -4.48
N PHE A 57 6.50 -10.71 -4.03
CA PHE A 57 6.69 -11.01 -2.60
C PHE A 57 7.95 -10.35 -2.05
N LEU A 58 9.07 -10.43 -2.79
CA LEU A 58 10.33 -9.78 -2.38
C LEU A 58 10.20 -8.26 -2.28
N SER A 59 9.46 -7.61 -3.20
CA SER A 59 9.25 -6.16 -3.15
C SER A 59 8.48 -5.69 -1.91
N GLN A 60 7.64 -6.54 -1.32
CA GLN A 60 6.87 -6.23 -0.11
C GLN A 60 7.68 -6.42 1.18
N LYS A 61 8.84 -7.08 1.10
CA LYS A 61 9.71 -7.39 2.25
C LYS A 61 10.91 -6.46 2.38
N LEU A 62 11.09 -5.56 1.41
CA LEU A 62 12.14 -4.54 1.34
C LEU A 62 11.65 -3.21 1.89
#